data_AF-A0A251VNH6-F1
#
_entry.id   AF-A0A251VNH6-F1
#
_cell.length_a   1.000
_cell.length_b   1.000
_cell.length_c   1.000
_cell.angle_alpha   90.00
_cell.angle_beta   90.00
_cell.angle_gamma   90.00
#
_symmetry.space_group_name_H-M   'P 1'
#
loop_
_entity.id
_entity.type
_entity.pdbx_description
1 polymer ?
#
loop_
_entity_poly.entity_id
_entity_poly.type
_entity_poly.pdbx_seq_one_letter_code
_entity_poly.pdbx_strand_id
1 'polypeptide(L)'
;MPTTYFPLRWESTGDQWWFASPIDWAAANGHYDLVRELLRMDGNHLIKLTSLRRIRRLEVVWDDEEQFECVAKNRAFVARRLLHEGECKRGKSSLIGSGYGGWLLYTAASAGDLHFVQELLQKDPLLVFGEGEYGVTDILYAAARSKNCDVFWVIYDFAMSPHTAVYVW
;
A
#
# COMPACT_ATOMS: atom_id res chain seq x y z
N MET A 1 28.22 6.12 -0.88
CA MET A 1 27.62 5.07 -1.72
C MET A 1 26.66 5.73 -2.68
N PRO A 2 26.66 5.41 -3.99
CA PRO A 2 25.67 5.98 -4.89
C PRO A 2 24.28 5.47 -4.45
N THR A 3 23.29 6.36 -4.41
CA THR A 3 21.90 6.00 -4.17
C THR A 3 21.48 4.99 -5.23
N THR A 4 21.29 3.73 -4.84
CA THR A 4 20.74 2.68 -5.70
C THR A 4 19.25 2.92 -5.85
N TYR A 5 18.90 3.85 -6.74
CA TYR A 5 17.53 4.02 -7.19
C TYR A 5 17.00 2.70 -7.73
N PHE A 6 15.76 2.33 -7.38
CA PHE A 6 15.11 1.16 -7.95
C PHE A 6 15.12 1.32 -9.48
N PRO A 7 15.87 0.52 -10.23
CA PRO A 7 15.76 0.54 -11.67
C PRO A 7 14.47 -0.19 -11.97
N LEU A 8 13.39 0.53 -12.25
CA LEU A 8 12.33 -0.10 -13.02
C LEU A 8 12.97 -0.41 -14.37
N ARG A 9 13.42 -1.64 -14.55
CA ARG A 9 13.82 -2.13 -15.85
C ARG A 9 12.56 -2.01 -16.70
N TRP A 10 12.60 -1.10 -17.64
CA TRP A 10 11.72 -1.15 -18.80
C TRP A 10 12.18 -2.38 -19.58
N GLU A 11 11.75 -3.58 -19.16
CA GLU A 11 12.03 -4.76 -19.96
C GLU A 11 11.21 -4.64 -21.23
N SER A 12 11.90 -4.40 -22.35
CA SER A 12 11.28 -4.06 -23.62
C SER A 12 10.62 -5.29 -24.25
N THR A 13 9.37 -5.09 -24.71
CA THR A 13 8.77 -5.73 -25.91
C THR A 13 8.87 -7.26 -25.98
N GLY A 14 7.93 -7.92 -25.32
CA GLY A 14 7.58 -9.35 -25.46
C GLY A 14 6.29 -9.69 -24.69
N ASP A 15 6.04 -10.98 -24.42
CA ASP A 15 4.83 -11.54 -23.77
C ASP A 15 4.68 -11.24 -22.25
N GLN A 16 5.35 -10.22 -21.72
CA GLN A 16 5.30 -9.84 -20.29
C GLN A 16 4.45 -8.56 -20.12
N TRP A 17 3.30 -8.66 -19.44
CA TRP A 17 2.22 -7.65 -19.46
C TRP A 17 2.21 -6.60 -18.33
N TRP A 18 3.31 -6.31 -17.64
CA TRP A 18 3.28 -5.30 -16.57
C TRP A 18 4.29 -4.18 -16.82
N PHE A 19 3.78 -3.04 -17.30
CA PHE A 19 4.54 -1.78 -17.29
C PHE A 19 4.45 -1.17 -15.90
N ALA A 20 5.56 -1.10 -15.17
CA ALA A 20 5.60 -0.23 -14.01
C ALA A 20 5.47 1.22 -14.48
N SER A 21 4.44 1.91 -13.98
CA SER A 21 4.14 3.27 -14.40
C SER A 21 5.03 4.27 -13.66
N PRO A 22 5.19 5.51 -14.16
CA PRO A 22 5.99 6.53 -13.48
C PRO A 22 5.58 6.76 -12.02
N ILE A 23 4.28 6.60 -11.69
CA ILE A 23 3.80 6.70 -10.31
C ILE A 23 4.21 5.49 -9.44
N ASP A 24 4.28 4.29 -10.03
CA ASP A 24 4.80 3.10 -9.33
C ASP A 24 6.29 3.27 -8.99
N TRP A 25 7.08 3.80 -9.94
CA TRP A 25 8.49 4.12 -9.73
C TRP A 25 8.67 5.11 -8.57
N ALA A 26 7.95 6.23 -8.66
CA ALA A 26 8.07 7.32 -7.71
C ALA A 26 7.68 6.85 -6.30
N ALA A 27 6.61 6.06 -6.18
CA ALA A 27 6.18 5.49 -4.91
C ALA A 27 7.19 4.48 -4.35
N ALA A 28 7.73 3.59 -5.18
CA ALA A 28 8.72 2.60 -4.76
C ALA A 28 10.02 3.23 -4.23
N ASN A 29 10.39 4.40 -4.75
CA ASN A 29 11.56 5.17 -4.31
C ASN A 29 11.26 6.24 -3.26
N GLY A 30 10.00 6.35 -2.78
CA GLY A 30 9.63 7.29 -1.72
C GLY A 30 9.54 8.75 -2.19
N HIS A 31 9.50 9.00 -3.50
CA HIS A 31 9.42 10.33 -4.11
C HIS A 31 7.99 10.89 -4.03
N TYR A 32 7.54 11.19 -2.81
CA TYR A 32 6.18 11.68 -2.55
C TYR A 32 5.85 12.95 -3.34
N ASP A 33 6.75 13.93 -3.45
CA ASP A 33 6.46 15.15 -4.22
C ASP A 33 6.18 14.85 -5.70
N LEU A 34 6.93 13.90 -6.29
CA LEU A 34 6.68 13.47 -7.67
C LEU A 34 5.35 12.71 -7.78
N VAL A 35 5.03 11.84 -6.83
CA VAL A 35 3.71 11.17 -6.77
C VAL A 35 2.59 12.20 -6.70
N ARG A 36 2.73 13.23 -5.87
CA ARG A 36 1.76 14.31 -5.73
C ARG A 36 1.59 15.09 -7.03
N GLU A 37 2.67 15.46 -7.71
CA GLU A 37 2.57 16.17 -9.00
C GLU A 37 1.95 15.27 -10.09
N LEU A 38 2.29 13.97 -10.15
CA LEU A 38 1.67 13.02 -11.08
C LEU A 38 0.15 12.92 -10.87
N LEU A 39 -0.30 12.86 -9.61
CA LEU A 39 -1.72 12.85 -9.26
C LEU A 39 -2.44 14.17 -9.59
N ARG A 40 -1.74 15.31 -9.49
CA ARG A 40 -2.28 16.61 -9.90
C ARG A 40 -2.44 16.72 -11.41
N MET A 41 -1.51 16.15 -12.17
CA MET A 41 -1.61 16.11 -13.63
C MET A 41 -2.75 15.22 -14.10
N ASP A 42 -2.93 14.05 -13.49
CA ASP A 42 -4.06 13.16 -13.77
C ASP A 42 -4.34 12.23 -12.57
N GLY A 43 -5.51 12.44 -11.96
CA GLY A 43 -5.97 11.67 -10.80
C GLY A 43 -6.18 10.17 -11.08
N ASN A 44 -6.33 9.76 -12.35
CA ASN A 44 -6.47 8.35 -12.71
C ASN A 44 -5.19 7.54 -12.43
N HIS A 45 -4.05 8.20 -12.23
CA HIS A 45 -2.83 7.55 -11.76
C HIS A 45 -3.01 6.88 -10.39
N LEU A 46 -3.96 7.35 -9.56
CA LEU A 46 -4.26 6.74 -8.27
C LEU A 46 -4.70 5.29 -8.42
N ILE A 47 -5.48 4.97 -9.45
CA ILE A 47 -5.95 3.60 -9.74
C ILE A 47 -4.75 2.64 -9.94
N LYS A 48 -3.68 3.13 -10.57
CA LYS A 48 -2.45 2.34 -10.75
C LYS A 48 -1.74 2.12 -9.42
N LEU A 49 -1.63 3.17 -8.61
CA LEU A 49 -0.95 3.15 -7.33
C LEU A 49 -1.64 2.27 -6.27
N THR A 50 -2.98 2.22 -6.29
CA THR A 50 -3.80 1.53 -5.28
C THR A 50 -4.25 0.12 -5.65
N SER A 51 -4.09 -0.29 -6.92
CA SER A 51 -4.48 -1.62 -7.38
C SER A 51 -3.64 -2.73 -6.73
N LEU A 52 -4.20 -3.45 -5.74
CA LEU A 52 -3.52 -4.56 -5.06
C LEU A 52 -3.03 -5.65 -6.03
N ARG A 53 -3.81 -5.98 -7.06
CA ARG A 53 -3.40 -6.90 -8.13
C ARG A 53 -2.13 -6.44 -8.83
N ARG A 54 -1.99 -5.13 -9.08
CA ARG A 54 -0.78 -4.54 -9.68
C ARG A 54 0.39 -4.59 -8.69
N ILE A 55 0.15 -4.24 -7.43
CA ILE A 55 1.16 -4.24 -6.37
C ILE A 55 1.79 -5.62 -6.21
N ARG A 56 0.98 -6.68 -6.09
CA ARG A 56 1.48 -8.06 -5.96
C ARG A 56 2.37 -8.48 -7.12
N ARG A 57 2.06 -8.05 -8.35
CA ARG A 57 2.92 -8.31 -9.51
C ARG A 57 4.25 -7.57 -9.45
N LEU A 58 4.24 -6.33 -8.95
CA LEU A 58 5.45 -5.53 -8.77
C LEU A 58 6.32 -6.07 -7.62
N GLU A 59 5.71 -6.62 -6.57
CA GLU A 59 6.44 -7.20 -5.42
C GLU A 59 7.33 -8.38 -5.82
N VAL A 60 6.92 -9.19 -6.82
CA VAL A 60 7.77 -10.26 -7.38
C VAL A 60 9.11 -9.73 -7.90
N VAL A 61 9.13 -8.50 -8.43
CA VAL A 61 10.35 -7.85 -8.93
C VAL A 61 11.25 -7.40 -7.80
N TRP A 62 10.67 -7.15 -6.62
CA TRP A 62 11.36 -6.54 -5.47
C TRP A 62 11.82 -7.59 -4.47
N ASP A 63 11.20 -8.77 -4.49
CA ASP A 63 11.51 -9.89 -3.61
C ASP A 63 12.83 -10.58 -3.90
N ASP A 64 13.25 -10.57 -5.16
CA ASP A 64 14.44 -11.32 -5.59
C ASP A 64 15.75 -10.63 -5.20
N GLU A 65 15.72 -9.38 -4.70
CA GLU A 65 16.93 -8.61 -4.45
C GLU A 65 16.91 -7.91 -3.07
N GLU A 66 17.81 -8.30 -2.17
CA GLU A 66 17.98 -7.70 -0.82
C GLU A 66 18.13 -6.17 -0.84
N GLN A 67 18.56 -5.59 -1.97
CA GLN A 67 18.66 -4.15 -2.15
C GLN A 67 17.31 -3.41 -2.18
N PHE A 68 16.17 -4.11 -2.24
CA PHE A 68 14.84 -3.51 -2.33
C PHE A 68 13.98 -3.67 -1.08
N GLU A 69 14.56 -4.05 0.06
CA GLU A 69 13.87 -4.08 1.35
C GLU A 69 13.22 -2.74 1.74
N CYS A 70 13.74 -1.62 1.23
CA CYS A 70 13.20 -0.29 1.51
C CYS A 70 11.92 0.03 0.74
N VAL A 71 11.57 -0.72 -0.29
CA VAL A 71 10.46 -0.37 -1.19
C VAL A 71 9.11 -0.39 -0.45
N ALA A 72 8.86 -1.38 0.39
CA ALA A 72 7.63 -1.44 1.19
C ALA A 72 7.51 -0.20 2.10
N LYS A 73 8.61 0.18 2.78
CA LYS A 73 8.68 1.36 3.65
C LYS A 73 8.45 2.66 2.87
N ASN A 74 9.06 2.79 1.69
CA ASN A 74 8.88 3.95 0.82
C ASN A 74 7.44 4.12 0.36
N ARG A 75 6.78 3.01 0.01
CA ARG A 75 5.36 3.02 -0.37
C ARG A 75 4.45 3.36 0.80
N ALA A 76 4.70 2.81 1.98
CA ALA A 76 3.95 3.17 3.20
C ALA A 76 4.14 4.65 3.54
N PHE A 77 5.37 5.19 3.40
CA PHE A 77 5.64 6.61 3.58
C PHE A 77 4.82 7.50 2.63
N VAL A 78 4.77 7.14 1.34
CA VAL A 78 3.98 7.87 0.34
C VAL A 78 2.48 7.77 0.65
N ALA A 79 1.98 6.57 0.99
CA ALA A 79 0.59 6.33 1.36
C ALA A 79 0.17 7.19 2.57
N ARG A 80 0.99 7.19 3.63
CA ARG A 80 0.76 7.99 4.84
C ARG A 80 0.73 9.49 4.54
N ARG A 81 1.68 9.99 3.74
CA ARG A 81 1.72 11.40 3.31
C ARG A 81 0.50 11.81 2.50
N LEU A 82 0.04 10.95 1.58
CA LEU A 82 -1.16 11.19 0.78
C LEU A 82 -2.42 11.22 1.66
N LEU A 83 -2.51 10.33 2.65
CA LEU A 83 -3.61 10.33 3.63
C LEU A 83 -3.65 11.65 4.42
N HIS A 84 -2.53 12.05 5.02
CA HIS A 84 -2.47 13.29 5.81
C HIS A 84 -2.72 14.55 4.97
N GLU A 85 -2.19 14.62 3.75
CA GLU A 85 -2.48 15.76 2.86
C GLU A 85 -3.97 15.84 2.50
N GLY A 86 -4.62 14.69 2.27
CA GLY A 86 -6.06 14.60 2.02
C GLY A 86 -6.89 15.03 3.23
N GLU A 87 -6.47 14.68 4.44
CA GLU A 87 -7.15 15.04 5.69
C GLU A 87 -6.99 16.53 6.04
N CYS A 88 -5.83 17.14 5.76
CA CYS A 88 -5.60 18.57 6.00
C CYS A 88 -6.45 19.48 5.07
N LYS A 89 -6.73 19.02 3.85
CA LYS A 89 -7.59 19.74 2.90
C LYS A 89 -9.04 19.40 3.23
N ARG A 90 -9.66 20.17 4.13
CA ARG A 90 -11.04 20.17 4.71
C ARG A 90 -12.26 19.82 3.78
N GLY A 91 -12.16 18.91 2.82
CA GLY A 91 -13.15 18.66 1.78
C GLY A 91 -13.39 17.17 1.47
N LYS A 92 -14.35 16.58 2.19
CA LYS A 92 -15.31 15.55 1.77
C LYS A 92 -14.85 14.19 1.20
N SER A 93 -13.57 13.88 1.03
CA SER A 93 -13.16 12.54 0.62
C SER A 93 -11.83 12.14 1.26
N SER A 94 -11.88 11.54 2.45
CA SER A 94 -10.71 10.83 2.97
C SER A 94 -10.39 9.68 2.00
N LEU A 95 -9.11 9.33 1.84
CA LEU A 95 -8.73 8.17 1.01
C LEU A 95 -9.43 6.90 1.49
N ILE A 96 -9.65 6.79 2.80
CA ILE A 96 -10.45 5.73 3.42
C ILE A 96 -11.89 5.75 2.88
N GLY A 97 -12.59 6.88 2.97
CA GLY A 97 -13.97 7.00 2.48
C GLY A 97 -14.12 6.91 0.95
N SER A 98 -13.01 6.95 0.22
CA SER A 98 -12.98 6.83 -1.25
C SER A 98 -12.74 5.40 -1.73
N GLY A 99 -12.67 4.42 -0.83
CA GLY A 99 -12.42 3.02 -1.17
C GLY A 99 -10.93 2.72 -1.45
N TYR A 100 -10.02 3.45 -0.79
CA TYR A 100 -8.58 3.17 -0.82
C TYR A 100 -8.02 2.76 0.54
N GLY A 101 -8.89 2.50 1.53
CA GLY A 101 -8.49 2.10 2.87
C GLY A 101 -7.76 0.75 2.89
N GLY A 102 -8.18 -0.20 2.05
CA GLY A 102 -7.53 -1.49 1.89
C GLY A 102 -6.11 -1.37 1.33
N TRP A 103 -5.88 -0.44 0.40
CA TRP A 103 -4.54 -0.14 -0.10
C TRP A 103 -3.64 0.48 0.98
N LEU A 104 -4.17 1.43 1.76
CA LEU A 104 -3.45 2.04 2.87
C LEU A 104 -3.02 0.99 3.89
N LEU A 105 -3.95 0.13 4.31
CA LEU A 105 -3.66 -0.91 5.29
C LEU A 105 -2.67 -1.95 4.73
N TYR A 106 -2.86 -2.39 3.49
CA TYR A 106 -1.94 -3.33 2.83
C TYR A 106 -0.51 -2.80 2.78
N THR A 107 -0.33 -1.54 2.37
CA THR A 107 1.01 -0.93 2.27
C THR A 107 1.65 -0.71 3.64
N ALA A 108 0.88 -0.30 4.64
CA ALA A 108 1.34 -0.19 6.03
C ALA A 108 1.78 -1.55 6.60
N ALA A 109 0.94 -2.58 6.38
CA ALA A 109 1.21 -3.94 6.81
C ALA A 109 2.45 -4.53 6.15
N SER A 110 2.58 -4.40 4.81
CA SER A 110 3.74 -4.86 4.03
C SER A 110 5.05 -4.20 4.48
N ALA A 111 5.00 -2.93 4.90
CA ALA A 111 6.14 -2.21 5.44
C ALA A 111 6.50 -2.57 6.89
N GLY A 112 5.63 -3.28 7.61
CA GLY A 112 5.79 -3.55 9.03
C GLY A 112 5.60 -2.31 9.91
N ASP A 113 4.89 -1.29 9.42
CA ASP A 113 4.65 -0.02 10.12
C ASP A 113 3.48 -0.16 11.11
N LEU A 114 3.80 -0.64 12.32
CA LEU A 114 2.82 -0.86 13.39
C LEU A 114 2.02 0.40 13.74
N HIS A 115 2.67 1.56 13.80
CA HIS A 115 2.00 2.81 14.14
C HIS A 115 1.00 3.21 13.06
N PHE A 116 1.37 3.08 11.80
CA PHE A 116 0.46 3.42 10.71
C PHE A 116 -0.71 2.42 10.60
N VAL A 117 -0.45 1.12 10.83
CA VAL A 117 -1.51 0.10 10.92
C VAL A 117 -2.51 0.44 12.03
N GLN A 118 -2.02 0.75 13.24
CA GLN A 118 -2.89 1.15 14.35
C GLN A 118 -3.67 2.43 14.06
N GLU A 119 -3.04 3.44 13.44
CA GLU A 119 -3.70 4.68 13.04
C GLU A 119 -4.90 4.39 12.10
N LEU A 120 -4.72 3.49 11.13
CA LEU A 120 -5.76 3.11 10.17
C LEU A 120 -6.89 2.31 10.84
N LEU A 121 -6.56 1.31 11.66
CA LEU A 121 -7.55 0.46 12.32
C LEU A 121 -8.33 1.16 13.43
N GLN A 122 -7.75 2.19 14.05
CA GLN A 122 -8.49 3.07 14.98
C GLN A 122 -9.49 3.97 14.25
N LYS A 123 -9.17 4.38 13.01
CA LYS A 123 -10.08 5.17 12.16
C LYS A 123 -11.22 4.31 11.61
N ASP A 124 -10.89 3.12 11.11
CA ASP A 124 -11.87 2.16 10.60
C ASP A 124 -11.38 0.71 10.82
N PRO A 125 -11.95 -0.01 11.81
CA PRO A 125 -11.63 -1.41 12.08
C PRO A 125 -11.94 -2.36 10.92
N LEU A 126 -12.87 -2.00 10.01
CA LEU A 126 -13.31 -2.88 8.92
C LEU A 126 -12.27 -2.99 7.80
N LEU A 127 -11.25 -2.12 7.80
CA LEU A 127 -10.17 -2.18 6.82
C LEU A 127 -9.40 -3.51 6.85
N VAL A 128 -9.42 -4.24 7.97
CA VAL A 128 -8.81 -5.59 8.05
C VAL A 128 -9.38 -6.56 7.02
N PHE A 129 -10.63 -6.37 6.60
CA PHE A 129 -11.23 -7.23 5.58
C PHE A 129 -10.78 -6.89 4.17
N GLY A 130 -10.01 -5.82 3.98
CA GLY A 130 -9.46 -5.41 2.69
C GLY A 130 -10.53 -5.02 1.66
N GLU A 131 -10.09 -4.25 0.67
CA GLU A 131 -10.90 -3.91 -0.52
C GLU A 131 -10.40 -4.67 -1.77
N GLY A 132 -9.57 -5.69 -1.54
CA GLY A 132 -8.92 -6.51 -2.54
C GLY A 132 -9.71 -7.75 -2.95
N GLU A 133 -9.12 -8.51 -3.87
CA GLU A 133 -9.68 -9.76 -4.40
C GLU A 133 -9.82 -10.85 -3.33
N TYR A 134 -8.92 -10.87 -2.34
CA TYR A 134 -8.88 -11.92 -1.30
C TYR A 134 -9.17 -11.40 0.10
N GLY A 135 -9.65 -10.16 0.20
CA GLY A 135 -10.07 -9.52 1.44
C GLY A 135 -9.03 -9.60 2.57
N VAL A 136 -9.42 -10.14 3.74
CA VAL A 136 -8.55 -10.28 4.92
C VAL A 136 -7.27 -11.08 4.64
N THR A 137 -7.33 -12.01 3.69
CA THR A 137 -6.17 -12.84 3.30
C THR A 137 -5.07 -11.97 2.68
N ASP A 138 -5.44 -10.95 1.91
CA ASP A 138 -4.48 -10.01 1.32
C ASP A 138 -3.74 -9.20 2.41
N ILE A 139 -4.47 -8.79 3.45
CA ILE A 139 -3.90 -8.02 4.56
C ILE A 139 -3.00 -8.90 5.44
N LEU A 140 -3.42 -10.14 5.74
CA LEU A 140 -2.60 -11.11 6.48
C LEU A 140 -1.34 -11.50 5.71
N TYR A 141 -1.43 -11.63 4.38
CA TYR A 141 -0.27 -11.84 3.51
C TYR A 141 0.73 -10.69 3.62
N ALA A 142 0.26 -9.44 3.52
CA ALA A 142 1.11 -8.26 3.67
C ALA A 142 1.79 -8.20 5.05
N ALA A 143 1.04 -8.50 6.12
CA ALA A 143 1.60 -8.55 7.47
C ALA A 143 2.68 -9.63 7.62
N ALA A 144 2.45 -10.84 7.12
CA ALA A 144 3.43 -11.93 7.17
C ALA A 144 4.72 -11.58 6.40
N ARG A 145 4.57 -10.96 5.23
CA ARG A 145 5.68 -10.48 4.39
C ARG A 145 6.60 -9.50 5.12
N SER A 146 6.04 -8.64 5.98
CA SER A 146 6.82 -7.65 6.73
C SER A 146 7.78 -8.24 7.75
N LYS A 147 7.61 -9.52 8.10
CA LYS A 147 8.34 -10.22 9.18
C LYS A 147 8.20 -9.53 10.55
N ASN A 148 7.17 -8.71 10.73
CA ASN A 148 6.84 -8.06 11.99
C ASN A 148 5.65 -8.76 12.67
N CYS A 149 5.93 -9.53 13.72
CA CYS A 149 4.92 -10.28 14.46
C CYS A 149 3.85 -9.38 15.08
N ASP A 150 4.21 -8.19 15.55
CA ASP A 150 3.27 -7.28 16.21
C ASP A 150 2.21 -6.78 15.22
N VAL A 151 2.64 -6.47 14.00
CA VAL A 151 1.73 -6.08 12.91
C VAL A 151 0.77 -7.22 12.57
N PHE A 152 1.28 -8.44 12.48
CA PHE A 152 0.46 -9.62 12.20
C PHE A 152 -0.59 -9.85 13.29
N TRP A 153 -0.19 -9.84 14.56
CA TRP A 153 -1.11 -10.05 15.68
C TRP A 153 -2.16 -8.97 15.79
N VAL A 154 -1.79 -7.69 15.62
CA VAL A 154 -2.77 -6.60 15.63
C VAL A 154 -3.81 -6.78 14.53
N ILE A 155 -3.42 -7.09 13.30
CA ILE A 155 -4.37 -7.33 12.20
C ILE A 155 -5.24 -8.55 12.49
N TYR A 156 -4.64 -9.64 12.98
CA TYR A 156 -5.35 -10.86 13.33
C TYR A 156 -6.40 -10.64 14.41
N ASP A 157 -6.05 -9.93 15.49
CA ASP A 157 -6.96 -9.65 16.60
C ASP A 157 -8.16 -8.80 16.17
N PHE A 158 -7.93 -7.81 15.29
CA PHE A 158 -9.02 -7.01 14.72
C PHE A 158 -9.91 -7.84 13.77
N ALA A 159 -9.34 -8.76 12.99
CA ALA A 159 -10.10 -9.66 12.12
C ALA A 159 -10.94 -10.68 12.90
N MET A 160 -10.46 -11.12 14.07
CA MET A 160 -11.14 -12.10 14.93
C MET A 160 -12.09 -11.46 15.96
N SER A 161 -12.16 -10.13 16.02
CA SER A 161 -12.99 -9.43 16.98
C SER A 161 -14.49 -9.64 16.70
N PRO A 162 -15.33 -9.92 17.72
CA PRO A 162 -16.77 -10.12 17.52
C PRO A 162 -17.50 -8.86 17.02
N HIS A 163 -16.91 -7.66 17.16
CA HIS A 163 -17.47 -6.43 16.64
C HIS A 163 -17.30 -6.28 15.11
N THR A 164 -16.32 -6.96 14.52
CA THR A 164 -16.10 -7.00 13.08
C THR A 164 -16.83 -8.18 12.42
N ALA A 165 -17.12 -9.25 13.18
CA ALA A 165 -17.84 -10.44 12.72
C ALA A 165 -19.31 -10.23 12.26
N VAL A 166 -19.94 -9.12 12.63
CA VAL A 166 -21.33 -8.79 12.22
C VAL A 166 -21.41 -8.35 10.75
N TYR A 167 -20.28 -7.94 10.16
CA TYR A 167 -20.21 -7.44 8.78
C TYR A 167 -19.80 -8.50 7.74
N VAL A 168 -19.70 -9.78 8.14
CA VAL A 168 -19.15 -10.87 7.32
C VAL A 168 -20.19 -11.93 6.92
N TRP A 169 -21.49 -11.63 7.04
CA TRP A 169 -22.59 -12.52 6.60
C TRP A 169 -23.58 -11.80 5.68
#